data_AF-A0A1G3UDS7-F1
#
_entry.id   AF-A0A1G3UDS7-F1
#
_cell.length_a   1.000
_cell.length_b   1.000
_cell.length_c   1.000
_cell.angle_alpha   90.00
_cell.angle_beta   90.00
_cell.angle_gamma   90.00
#
_symmetry.space_group_name_H-M   'P 1'
#
loop_
_entity.id
_entity.type
_entity.pdbx_description
1 polymer ?
#
loop_
_entity_poly.entity_id
_entity_poly.type
_entity_poly.pdbx_seq_one_letter_code
_entity_poly.pdbx_strand_id
1 'polypeptide(L)' 'MEKWCLTLICTFASIKFANKLEKLIFLIPENPLKYKSSIYFQNENVRDMTYKSYTIVYKVSFQKNTIEVLRVFNQNKPTN' A
#
# COMPACT_ATOMS: atom_id res chain seq x y z
N MET A 1 29.83 -20.68 3.34
CA MET A 1 29.61 -19.50 2.47
C MET A 1 28.16 -19.36 1.96
N GLU A 2 27.23 -20.27 2.27
CA GLU A 2 25.90 -20.29 1.64
C GLU A 2 24.82 -19.41 2.33
N LYS A 3 24.97 -19.09 3.61
CA LYS A 3 23.96 -18.30 4.36
C LYS A 3 23.96 -16.80 4.04
N TRP A 4 25.03 -16.28 3.44
CA TRP A 4 25.16 -14.87 3.11
C TRP A 4 24.42 -14.51 1.81
N CYS A 5 24.41 -15.41 0.81
CA CYS A 5 23.78 -15.17 -0.49
C CYS A 5 22.25 -15.09 -0.38
N LEU A 6 21.62 -16.00 0.38
CA LEU A 6 20.16 -16.00 0.57
C LEU A 6 19.66 -14.74 1.30
N THR A 7 20.37 -14.31 2.35
CA THR A 7 20.02 -13.08 3.08
C THR A 7 20.13 -11.85 2.16
N LEU A 8 21.18 -11.75 1.34
CA LEU A 8 21.39 -10.64 0.42
C LEU A 8 20.30 -10.60 -0.67
N ILE A 9 19.91 -11.74 -1.24
CA ILE A 9 18.86 -11.82 -2.27
C ILE A 9 17.50 -11.41 -1.68
N CYS A 10 17.18 -11.86 -0.47
CA CYS A 10 15.95 -11.51 0.23
C CYS A 10 15.85 -10.00 0.52
N THR A 11 16.95 -9.34 0.88
CA THR A 11 16.96 -7.88 1.09
C THR A 11 16.77 -7.12 -0.21
N PHE A 12 17.42 -7.53 -1.31
CA PHE A 12 17.20 -6.92 -2.62
C PHE A 12 15.74 -7.01 -3.09
N ALA A 13 15.09 -8.16 -2.89
CA ALA A 13 13.68 -8.33 -3.24
C ALA A 13 12.77 -7.43 -2.39
N SER A 14 13.04 -7.33 -1.08
CA SER A 14 12.31 -6.45 -0.15
C SER A 14 12.46 -4.98 -0.52
N ILE A 15 13.68 -4.52 -0.80
CA ILE A 15 13.96 -3.14 -1.23
C ILE A 15 13.25 -2.83 -2.55
N LYS A 16 13.31 -3.72 -3.54
CA LYS A 16 12.60 -3.54 -4.82
C LYS A 16 11.09 -3.48 -4.63
N PHE A 17 10.54 -4.25 -3.69
CA PHE A 17 9.13 -4.18 -3.35
C PHE A 17 8.77 -2.82 -2.74
N ALA A 18 9.51 -2.39 -1.72
CA ALA A 18 9.31 -1.10 -1.04
C ALA A 18 9.40 0.08 -2.01
N ASN A 19 10.46 0.15 -2.83
CA ASN A 19 10.66 1.24 -3.79
C ASN A 19 9.53 1.32 -4.83
N LYS A 20 8.98 0.17 -5.26
CA LYS A 20 7.85 0.16 -6.19
C LYS A 20 6.55 0.60 -5.51
N LEU A 21 6.32 0.16 -4.27
CA LEU A 21 5.15 0.55 -3.50
C LEU A 21 5.18 2.06 -3.20
N GLU A 22 6.32 2.57 -2.77
CA GLU A 22 6.56 3.98 -2.52
C GLU A 22 6.24 4.83 -3.75
N LYS A 23 6.75 4.46 -4.92
CA LYS A 23 6.42 5.13 -6.20
C LYS A 23 4.93 5.16 -6.47
N LEU A 24 4.20 4.07 -6.22
CA LEU A 24 2.75 4.04 -6.41
C LEU A 24 2.02 4.95 -5.42
N ILE A 25 2.48 5.04 -4.17
CA ILE A 25 1.93 5.94 -3.15
C ILE A 25 2.13 7.40 -3.54
N PHE A 26 3.32 7.76 -4.05
CA PHE A 26 3.62 9.12 -4.51
C PHE A 26 2.83 9.56 -5.74
N LEU A 27 2.25 8.62 -6.50
CA LEU A 27 1.35 8.93 -7.63
C LEU A 27 -0.12 9.11 -7.21
N ILE A 28 -0.49 8.79 -5.95
CA ILE A 28 -1.86 8.96 -5.46
C ILE A 28 -2.33 10.43 -5.57
N PRO A 29 -1.53 11.46 -5.22
CA PRO A 29 -1.95 12.85 -5.33
C PRO A 29 -2.37 13.29 -6.74
N GLU A 30 -1.83 12.68 -7.80
CA GLU A 30 -2.18 13.02 -9.19
C GLU A 30 -3.63 12.64 -9.52
N ASN A 31 -4.13 11.56 -8.93
CA ASN A 31 -5.53 11.16 -9.02
C ASN A 31 -5.96 10.45 -7.73
N PRO A 32 -6.33 11.21 -6.67
CA PRO A 32 -6.57 10.66 -5.34
C PRO A 32 -7.74 9.69 -5.26
N LEU A 33 -8.67 9.77 -6.21
CA LEU A 33 -9.88 8.94 -6.29
C LEU A 33 -9.74 7.79 -7.30
N LYS A 34 -8.55 7.55 -7.85
CA LYS A 34 -8.26 6.49 -8.83
C LYS A 34 -8.64 5.10 -8.35
N TYR A 35 -8.43 4.82 -7.06
CA TYR A 35 -8.67 3.50 -6.48
C TYR A 35 -10.11 3.36 -5.97
N LYS A 36 -10.55 2.10 -5.82
CA LYS A 36 -11.91 1.79 -5.36
C LYS A 36 -12.16 2.33 -3.95
N SER A 37 -13.41 2.66 -3.66
CA SER A 37 -13.84 2.96 -2.29
C SER A 37 -13.56 1.77 -1.38
N SER A 38 -13.21 2.06 -0.13
CA SER A 38 -12.80 1.03 0.80
C SER A 38 -13.95 0.12 1.19
N ILE A 39 -13.71 -1.20 1.19
CA ILE A 39 -14.70 -2.17 1.69
C ILE A 39 -14.64 -2.29 3.22
N TYR A 40 -13.63 -1.70 3.86
CA TYR A 40 -13.39 -1.80 5.31
C TYR A 40 -13.91 -0.59 6.09
N PHE A 41 -14.25 0.50 5.41
CA PHE A 41 -14.66 1.76 6.01
C PHE A 41 -15.88 2.32 5.28
N GLN A 42 -16.92 2.71 6.02
CA GLN A 42 -18.09 3.43 5.47
C GLN A 42 -17.75 4.91 5.24
N ASN A 43 -16.76 5.20 4.41
CA ASN A 43 -16.34 6.56 4.09
C ASN A 43 -15.91 6.65 2.63
N GLU A 44 -16.61 7.47 1.85
CA GLU A 44 -16.38 7.68 0.41
C GLU A 44 -14.98 8.22 0.07
N ASN A 45 -14.32 8.86 1.03
CA ASN A 45 -12.99 9.43 0.87
C ASN A 45 -11.89 8.44 1.28
N VAL A 46 -12.24 7.26 1.76
CA VAL A 46 -11.31 6.18 2.06
C VAL A 46 -11.28 5.21 0.89
N ARG A 47 -10.07 4.89 0.44
CA ARG A 47 -9.80 4.15 -0.79
C ARG A 47 -8.85 2.99 -0.55
N ASP A 48 -9.05 1.90 -1.29
CA ASP A 48 -8.24 0.69 -1.19
C ASP A 48 -7.37 0.54 -2.45
N MET A 49 -6.06 0.80 -2.31
CA MET A 49 -5.07 0.46 -3.33
C MET A 49 -4.58 -0.97 -3.09
N THR A 50 -4.67 -1.83 -4.10
CA THR A 50 -4.08 -3.17 -4.04
C THR A 50 -2.77 -3.19 -4.84
N TYR A 51 -1.68 -3.61 -4.19
CA TYR A 51 -0.40 -3.84 -4.84
C TYR A 51 0.11 -5.23 -4.48
N LYS A 52 0.14 -6.12 -5.49
CA LYS A 52 0.35 -7.56 -5.28
C LYS A 52 -0.69 -8.09 -4.28
N SER A 53 -0.26 -8.81 -3.26
CA SER A 53 -1.13 -9.34 -2.19
C SER A 53 -1.35 -8.35 -1.04
N TYR A 54 -0.86 -7.11 -1.14
CA TYR A 54 -1.02 -6.10 -0.10
C TYR A 54 -2.13 -5.12 -0.46
N THR A 55 -2.95 -4.79 0.53
CA THR A 55 -3.94 -3.72 0.48
C THR A 55 -3.45 -2.56 1.31
N ILE A 56 -3.42 -1.39 0.68
CA ILE A 56 -3.08 -0.10 1.27
C ILE A 56 -4.37 0.69 1.32
N VAL A 57 -4.82 0.97 2.54
CA VAL A 57 -5.99 1.81 2.78
C VAL A 57 -5.50 3.22 3.06
N TYR A 58 -5.97 4.18 2.29
CA TYR A 58 -5.64 5.59 2.47
C TYR A 58 -6.91 6.44 2.47
N LYS A 59 -6.84 7.60 3.11
CA LYS A 59 -7.91 8.59 3.17
C LYS A 59 -7.49 9.85 2.44
N VAL A 60 -8.37 10.38 1.61
CA VAL A 60 -8.21 11.69 0.98
C VAL A 60 -8.91 12.73 1.84
N SER A 61 -8.18 13.77 2.23
CA SER A 61 -8.74 14.92 2.94
C SER A 61 -8.68 16.15 2.04
N PHE A 62 -9.79 16.48 1.38
CA PHE A 62 -9.88 17.67 0.54
C PHE A 62 -9.76 18.97 1.34
N GLN A 63 -10.28 18.98 2.58
CA GLN A 63 -10.20 20.14 3.47
C GLN A 63 -8.76 20.47 3.89
N LYS A 64 -7.95 19.45 4.15
CA LYS A 64 -6.54 19.61 4.55
C LYS A 64 -5.58 19.56 3.37
N ASN A 65 -6.08 19.22 2.18
CA ASN A 65 -5.28 18.89 1.00
C ASN A 65 -4.18 17.84 1.29
N THR A 66 -4.55 16.78 2.02
CA THR A 66 -3.62 15.71 2.42
C THR A 66 -4.13 14.33 2.07
N ILE A 67 -3.20 13.39 1.90
CA ILE A 67 -3.48 11.96 1.81
C ILE A 67 -2.89 11.29 3.05
N GLU A 68 -3.72 10.56 3.78
CA GLU A 68 -3.34 9.86 5.00
C GLU A 68 -3.36 8.35 4.76
N VAL A 69 -2.21 7.69 4.82
CA VAL A 69 -2.14 6.22 4.74
C VAL A 69 -2.60 5.65 6.09
N LEU A 70 -3.74 4.97 6.10
CA LEU A 70 -4.35 4.44 7.31
C LEU A 70 -3.76 3.08 7.69
N ARG A 71 -3.67 2.15 6.72
CA ARG A 71 -3.16 0.78 6.96
C ARG A 71 -2.54 0.17 5.72
N VAL A 72 -1.57 -0.72 5.94
CA VAL A 72 -1.01 -1.63 4.94
C VAL A 72 -1.08 -3.04 5.50
N PHE A 73 -1.74 -3.96 4.80
CA PHE A 73 -1.85 -5.36 5.24
C PHE A 73 -1.91 -6.33 4.07
N ASN A 74 -1.48 -7.58 4.29
CA ASN A 74 -1.63 -8.65 3.31
C ASN A 74 -3.09 -9.13 3.29
N GLN A 75 -3.65 -9.38 2.10
CA GLN A 75 -4.99 -9.93 1.88
C GLN A 75 -5.17 -11.32 2.49
N ASN A 76 -4.08 -12.03 2.83
CA ASN A 76 -4.08 -13.27 3.60
C ASN A 76 -4.43 -13.08 5.08
N LYS A 77 -5.41 -12.23 5.42
CA LYS A 77 -5.98 -12.29 6.78
C LYS A 77 -6.68 -13.64 6.92
N PRO A 78 -6.42 -14.41 7.99
CA PRO A 78 -7.25 -15.58 8.27
C PRO A 78 -8.70 -15.10 8.33
N THR A 79 -9.56 -15.70 7.52
CA THR A 79 -11.00 -15.53 7.64
C THR A 79 -11.37 -16.21 8.96
N ASN A 80 -11.78 -15.40 9.95
CA ASN A 80 -12.27 -15.90 11.22
C ASN A 80 -13.69 -16.46 11.04
#